data_AF-A0A835VG32-F1
#
_entry.id   AF-A0A835VG32-F1
#
_cell.length_a   1.000
_cell.length_b   1.000
_cell.length_c   1.000
_cell.angle_alpha   90.00
_cell.angle_beta   90.00
_cell.angle_gamma   90.00
#
_symmetry.space_group_name_H-M   'P 1'
#
loop_
_entity.id
_entity.type
_entity.pdbx_description
1 polymer ?
#
loop_
_entity_poly.entity_id
_entity_poly.type
_entity_poly.pdbx_seq_one_letter_code
_entity_poly.pdbx_strand_id
1 'polypeptide(L)'
;MSAYGFEIVQTLIVDIEPDEHVKKAMNEINAAARLRVAANEKAEAEKSYRSKRAEGEAESKFLSGLGIARQRQAIVDGLRDSVLGFSVNVPGTTAKDVMDMVLVTQYFDTIKDIGAASKSSAVFIPHGPGAVRDIASQIRDGLLQANAQ
;
A
#
# COMPACT_ATOMS: atom_id res chain seq x y z
N MET A 1 14.54 47.94 -63.33
CA MET A 1 13.35 48.69 -63.79
C MET A 1 13.55 50.17 -63.48
N SER A 2 14.35 50.88 -64.28
CA SER A 2 14.66 52.31 -64.05
C SER A 2 14.39 53.18 -65.29
N ALA A 3 13.57 52.70 -66.22
CA ALA A 3 13.25 53.43 -67.46
C ALA A 3 11.77 53.82 -67.58
N TYR A 4 10.88 53.31 -66.71
CA TYR A 4 9.46 53.69 -66.64
C TYR A 4 9.05 53.72 -65.16
N GLY A 5 8.45 54.84 -64.71
CA GLY A 5 8.31 55.22 -63.30
C GLY A 5 7.28 54.44 -62.49
N PHE A 6 7.57 53.17 -62.19
CA PHE A 6 6.82 52.37 -61.21
C PHE A 6 7.78 51.80 -60.16
N GLU A 7 7.43 51.97 -58.89
CA GLU A 7 8.13 51.38 -57.74
C GLU A 7 7.31 50.20 -57.21
N ILE A 8 7.87 48.99 -57.26
CA ILE A 8 7.22 47.79 -56.73
C ILE A 8 7.47 47.73 -55.22
N VAL A 9 6.46 48.09 -54.43
CA VAL A 9 6.54 48.12 -52.96
C VAL A 9 6.61 46.71 -52.35
N GLN A 10 5.85 45.76 -52.90
CA GLN A 10 5.85 44.36 -52.48
C GLN A 10 5.27 43.46 -53.59
N THR A 11 5.89 42.30 -53.80
CA THR A 11 5.34 41.23 -54.65
C THR A 11 4.86 40.09 -53.77
N LEU A 12 3.55 39.81 -53.77
CA LEU A 12 2.98 38.65 -53.10
C LEU A 12 3.03 37.45 -54.05
N ILE A 13 3.65 36.37 -53.63
CA ILE A 13 3.57 35.09 -54.34
C ILE A 13 2.18 34.52 -54.05
N VAL A 14 1.37 34.36 -55.10
CA VAL A 14 -0.02 33.94 -54.97
C VAL A 14 -0.15 32.43 -54.85
N ASP A 15 0.71 31.67 -55.52
CA ASP A 15 0.72 30.21 -55.44
C ASP A 15 2.09 29.61 -55.79
N ILE A 16 2.43 28.49 -55.14
CA ILE A 16 3.57 27.63 -55.46
C ILE A 16 3.05 26.20 -55.37
N GLU A 17 2.94 25.53 -56.52
CA GLU A 17 2.59 24.13 -56.58
C GLU A 17 3.84 23.26 -56.75
N PRO A 18 4.31 22.60 -55.68
CA PRO A 18 5.37 21.59 -55.81
C PRO A 18 4.82 20.32 -56.46
N ASP A 19 5.71 19.49 -56.99
CA ASP A 19 5.37 18.18 -57.53
C ASP A 19 4.58 17.34 -56.51
N GLU A 20 3.59 16.59 -57.00
CA GLU A 20 2.68 15.79 -56.18
C GLU A 20 3.45 14.78 -55.29
N HIS A 21 4.53 14.20 -55.80
CA HIS A 21 5.37 13.27 -55.05
C HIS A 21 6.08 13.96 -53.88
N VAL A 22 6.55 15.20 -54.09
CA VAL A 22 7.22 15.99 -53.05
C VAL A 22 6.22 16.41 -51.98
N LYS A 23 5.02 16.86 -52.38
CA LYS A 23 3.94 17.23 -51.44
C LYS A 23 3.54 16.04 -50.56
N LYS A 24 3.39 14.85 -51.16
CA LYS A 24 3.05 13.63 -50.43
C LYS A 24 4.16 13.20 -49.48
N ALA A 25 5.42 13.16 -49.95
CA ALA A 25 6.57 12.81 -49.11
C ALA A 25 6.75 13.78 -47.93
N MET A 26 6.59 15.10 -48.16
CA MET A 26 6.66 16.09 -47.08
C MET A 26 5.54 15.91 -46.05
N ASN A 27 4.32 15.59 -46.50
CA ASN A 27 3.20 15.32 -45.58
C ASN A 27 3.44 14.06 -44.75
N GLU A 28 3.96 12.99 -45.35
CA GLU A 28 4.30 11.76 -44.65
C GLU A 28 5.42 11.98 -43.61
N ILE A 29 6.47 12.73 -43.96
CA ILE A 29 7.56 13.09 -43.03
C ILE A 29 7.03 13.89 -41.85
N ASN A 30 6.19 14.90 -42.11
CA ASN A 30 5.60 15.73 -41.06
C ASN A 30 4.64 14.92 -40.16
N ALA A 31 3.84 14.04 -40.75
CA ALA A 31 2.96 13.15 -40.02
C ALA A 31 3.77 12.19 -39.13
N ALA A 32 4.82 11.55 -39.67
CA ALA A 32 5.70 10.66 -38.92
C ALA A 32 6.44 11.38 -37.79
N ALA A 33 6.94 12.60 -38.04
CA ALA A 33 7.58 13.42 -37.02
C ALA A 33 6.62 13.76 -35.87
N ARG A 34 5.39 14.18 -36.18
CA ARG A 34 4.34 14.45 -35.18
C ARG A 34 3.96 13.20 -34.40
N LEU A 35 3.80 12.07 -35.08
CA LEU A 35 3.51 10.78 -34.45
C LEU A 35 4.64 10.34 -33.51
N ARG A 36 5.90 10.56 -33.89
CA ARG A 36 7.06 10.24 -33.04
C ARG A 36 7.08 11.07 -31.77
N VAL A 37 6.82 12.38 -31.88
CA VAL A 37 6.75 13.27 -30.70
C VAL A 37 5.59 12.82 -29.79
N ALA A 38 4.40 12.60 -30.34
CA ALA A 38 3.25 12.14 -29.57
C ALA A 38 3.48 10.76 -28.91
N ALA A 39 4.18 9.84 -29.58
CA ALA A 39 4.52 8.53 -29.02
C ALA A 39 5.51 8.65 -27.85
N ASN A 40 6.53 9.49 -27.99
CA ASN A 40 7.50 9.74 -26.93
C ASN A 40 6.85 10.38 -25.70
N GLU A 41 6.02 11.42 -25.90
CA GLU A 41 5.29 12.07 -24.81
C GLU A 41 4.36 11.10 -24.08
N LYS A 42 3.64 10.24 -24.84
CA LYS A 42 2.81 9.19 -24.24
C LYS A 42 3.64 8.18 -23.44
N ALA A 43 4.79 7.75 -23.95
CA ALA A 43 5.65 6.80 -23.26
C ALA A 43 6.24 7.40 -21.97
N GLU A 44 6.63 8.67 -21.98
CA GLU A 44 7.10 9.37 -20.79
C GLU A 44 5.99 9.56 -19.76
N ALA A 45 4.79 9.94 -20.19
CA ALA A 45 3.62 10.05 -19.33
C ALA A 45 3.29 8.71 -18.66
N GLU A 46 3.31 7.61 -19.42
CA GLU A 46 3.05 6.28 -18.90
C GLU A 46 4.13 5.83 -17.91
N LYS A 47 5.41 6.10 -18.20
CA LYS A 47 6.51 5.85 -17.27
C LYS A 47 6.34 6.62 -15.97
N SER A 48 6.02 7.92 -16.05
CA SER A 48 5.80 8.75 -14.87
C SER A 48 4.63 8.26 -14.04
N TYR A 49 3.51 7.90 -14.70
CA TYR A 49 2.35 7.33 -14.04
C TYR A 49 2.68 6.03 -13.30
N ARG A 50 3.40 5.10 -13.96
CA ARG A 50 3.80 3.83 -13.34
C ARG A 50 4.76 4.05 -12.16
N SER A 51 5.73 4.96 -12.27
CA SER A 51 6.66 5.29 -11.17
C SER A 51 5.92 5.87 -9.96
N LYS A 52 5.08 6.89 -10.19
CA LYS A 52 4.31 7.52 -9.11
C LYS A 52 3.35 6.55 -8.43
N ARG A 53 2.73 5.66 -9.21
CA ARG A 53 1.89 4.60 -8.64
C ARG A 53 2.70 3.65 -7.77
N ALA A 54 3.86 3.19 -8.24
CA ALA A 54 4.73 2.31 -7.46
C ALA A 54 5.26 2.98 -6.17
N GLU A 55 5.64 4.26 -6.26
CA GLU A 55 6.05 5.07 -5.11
C GLU A 55 4.91 5.21 -4.09
N GLY A 56 3.69 5.55 -4.55
CA GLY A 56 2.52 5.64 -3.68
C GLY A 56 2.12 4.32 -3.04
N GLU A 57 2.21 3.20 -3.77
CA GLU A 57 1.96 1.86 -3.22
C GLU A 57 3.02 1.47 -2.17
N ALA A 58 4.29 1.85 -2.37
CA ALA A 58 5.36 1.61 -1.41
C ALA A 58 5.17 2.46 -0.14
N GLU A 59 4.88 3.75 -0.29
CA GLU A 59 4.64 4.67 0.83
C GLU A 59 3.40 4.27 1.63
N SER A 60 2.32 3.87 0.96
CA SER A 60 1.10 3.38 1.62
C SER A 60 1.38 2.14 2.47
N LYS A 61 2.14 1.17 1.95
CA LYS A 61 2.56 -0.03 2.72
C LYS A 61 3.45 0.34 3.90
N PHE A 62 4.38 1.28 3.71
CA PHE A 62 5.25 1.75 4.79
C PHE A 62 4.44 2.41 5.91
N LEU A 63 3.54 3.34 5.58
CA LEU A 63 2.67 4.01 6.55
C LEU A 63 1.73 3.04 7.25
N SER A 64 1.19 2.04 6.54
CA SER A 64 0.39 0.97 7.12
C SER A 64 1.19 0.15 8.13
N GLY A 65 2.41 -0.26 7.78
CA GLY A 65 3.31 -0.97 8.68
C GLY A 65 3.67 -0.16 9.92
N LEU A 66 3.93 1.15 9.76
CA LEU A 66 4.18 2.07 10.86
C LEU A 66 2.95 2.20 11.77
N GLY A 67 1.75 2.27 11.19
CA GLY A 67 0.48 2.29 11.92
C GLY A 67 0.29 1.04 12.78
N ILE A 68 0.52 -0.14 12.21
CA ILE A 68 0.43 -1.43 12.93
C ILE A 68 1.46 -1.48 14.07
N ALA A 69 2.70 -1.05 13.82
CA ALA A 69 3.74 -1.03 14.84
C ALA A 69 3.37 -0.10 16.01
N ARG A 70 2.90 1.12 15.72
CA ARG A 70 2.42 2.07 16.74
C ARG A 70 1.21 1.53 17.49
N GLN A 71 0.26 0.89 16.80
CA GLN A 71 -0.88 0.25 17.44
C GLN A 71 -0.42 -0.85 18.40
N ARG A 72 0.50 -1.72 17.98
CA ARG A 72 1.06 -2.78 18.85
C ARG A 72 1.77 -2.19 20.07
N GLN A 73 2.53 -1.11 19.90
CA GLN A 73 3.17 -0.43 21.01
C GLN A 73 2.15 0.11 22.01
N ALA A 74 1.11 0.81 21.53
CA ALA A 74 0.04 1.32 22.38
C ALA A 74 -0.71 0.21 23.13
N ILE A 75 -0.92 -0.96 22.51
CA ILE A 75 -1.52 -2.13 23.17
C ILE A 75 -0.62 -2.64 24.30
N VAL A 76 0.69 -2.79 24.06
CA VAL A 76 1.64 -3.29 25.07
C VAL A 76 1.76 -2.31 26.24
N ASP A 77 1.85 -1.01 25.94
CA ASP A 77 1.91 0.03 26.96
C ASP A 77 0.62 0.07 27.80
N GLY A 78 -0.55 -0.01 27.16
CA GLY A 78 -1.84 -0.07 27.86
C GLY A 78 -2.01 -1.33 28.72
N LEU A 79 -1.52 -2.48 28.26
CA LEU A 79 -1.55 -3.73 29.05
C LEU A 79 -0.62 -3.61 30.26
N ARG A 80 0.57 -3.03 30.09
CA ARG A 80 1.51 -2.78 31.19
C ARG A 80 0.89 -1.89 32.26
N ASP A 81 0.26 -0.79 31.85
CA ASP A 81 -0.41 0.13 32.78
C ASP A 81 -1.58 -0.55 33.49
N SER A 82 -2.32 -1.41 32.79
CA SER A 82 -3.41 -2.20 33.37
C SER A 82 -2.90 -3.18 34.43
N VAL A 83 -1.78 -3.88 34.18
CA VAL A 83 -1.16 -4.81 35.14
C VAL A 83 -0.64 -4.07 36.37
N LEU A 84 0.02 -2.92 36.19
CA LEU A 84 0.49 -2.09 37.30
C LEU A 84 -0.67 -1.54 38.13
N GLY A 85 -1.73 -1.05 37.49
CA GLY A 85 -2.93 -0.54 38.15
C GLY A 85 -3.65 -1.60 38.98
N PHE A 86 -3.81 -2.82 38.45
CA PHE A 86 -4.44 -3.92 39.18
C PHE A 86 -3.58 -4.41 40.35
N SER A 87 -2.26 -4.54 40.16
CA SER A 87 -1.34 -4.98 41.21
C SER A 87 -1.30 -4.03 42.41
N VAL A 88 -1.55 -2.73 42.21
CA VAL A 88 -1.58 -1.73 43.29
C VAL A 88 -2.93 -1.70 44.01
N ASN A 89 -4.03 -1.90 43.28
CA ASN A 89 -5.38 -1.74 43.83
C ASN A 89 -5.97 -3.00 44.47
N VAL A 90 -5.45 -4.19 44.16
CA VAL A 90 -5.92 -5.47 44.72
C VAL A 90 -4.78 -6.12 45.54
N PRO A 91 -4.87 -6.14 46.87
CA PRO A 91 -3.86 -6.78 47.71
C PRO A 91 -3.80 -8.29 47.45
N GLY A 92 -2.61 -8.82 47.17
CA GLY A 92 -2.36 -10.26 47.04
C GLY A 92 -2.36 -10.83 45.62
N THR A 93 -2.67 -10.02 44.59
CA THR A 93 -2.54 -10.45 43.19
C THR A 93 -1.15 -10.21 42.66
N THR A 94 -0.58 -11.22 41.99
CA THR A 94 0.71 -11.09 41.29
C THR A 94 0.49 -10.68 39.83
N ALA A 95 1.51 -10.11 39.18
CA ALA A 95 1.46 -9.82 37.75
C ALA A 95 1.13 -11.06 36.89
N LYS A 96 1.46 -12.25 37.39
CA LYS A 96 1.14 -13.53 36.74
C LYS A 96 -0.36 -13.81 36.74
N ASP A 97 -1.05 -13.56 37.86
CA ASP A 97 -2.49 -13.80 37.98
C ASP A 97 -3.29 -12.86 37.07
N VAL A 98 -2.84 -11.61 36.91
CA VAL A 98 -3.45 -10.66 35.97
C VAL A 98 -3.26 -11.09 34.52
N MET A 99 -2.05 -11.57 34.15
CA MET A 99 -1.82 -12.10 32.81
C MET A 99 -2.63 -13.36 32.52
N ASP A 100 -2.77 -14.28 33.49
CA ASP A 100 -3.59 -15.47 33.34
C ASP A 100 -5.07 -15.10 33.13
N MET A 101 -5.59 -14.06 33.81
CA MET A 101 -6.94 -13.55 33.58
C MET A 101 -7.11 -12.92 32.18
N VAL A 102 -6.15 -12.13 31.72
CA VAL A 102 -6.15 -11.53 30.37
C VAL A 102 -6.15 -12.61 29.27
N LEU A 103 -5.36 -13.69 29.45
CA LEU A 103 -5.32 -14.81 28.51
C LEU A 103 -6.67 -15.53 28.42
N VAL A 104 -7.37 -15.70 29.55
CA VAL A 104 -8.72 -16.27 29.57
C VAL A 104 -9.72 -15.36 28.85
N THR A 105 -9.67 -14.04 29.05
CA THR A 105 -10.52 -13.10 28.33
C THR A 105 -10.24 -13.12 26.82
N GLN A 106 -8.97 -13.11 26.41
CA GLN A 106 -8.58 -13.20 25.01
C GLN A 106 -9.06 -14.51 24.37
N TYR A 107 -9.02 -15.62 25.10
CA TYR A 107 -9.56 -16.90 24.66
C TYR A 107 -11.07 -16.82 24.40
N PHE A 108 -11.85 -16.17 25.26
CA PHE A 108 -13.28 -15.99 25.03
C PHE A 108 -13.59 -15.00 23.91
N ASP A 109 -12.84 -13.91 23.78
CA ASP A 109 -13.00 -12.95 22.69
C ASP A 109 -12.67 -13.58 21.32
N THR A 110 -11.62 -14.40 21.24
CA THR A 110 -11.30 -15.14 20.02
C THR A 110 -12.38 -16.15 19.66
N ILE A 111 -12.95 -16.87 20.65
CA ILE A 111 -14.11 -17.75 20.43
C ILE A 111 -15.33 -16.96 19.94
N LYS A 112 -15.59 -15.77 20.53
CA LYS A 112 -16.69 -14.90 20.14
C LYS A 112 -16.53 -14.39 18.70
N ASP A 113 -15.32 -13.96 18.31
CA ASP A 113 -15.03 -13.51 16.94
C ASP A 113 -15.15 -14.64 15.93
N ILE A 114 -14.66 -15.84 16.27
CA ILE A 114 -14.83 -17.05 15.47
C ILE A 114 -16.31 -17.40 15.31
N GLY A 115 -17.11 -17.28 16.38
CA GLY A 115 -18.55 -17.53 16.36
C GLY A 115 -19.36 -16.46 15.63
N ALA A 116 -18.90 -15.20 15.63
CA ALA A 116 -19.53 -14.09 14.93
C ALA A 116 -19.22 -14.11 13.42
N ALA A 117 -18.08 -14.65 13.01
CA ALA A 117 -17.77 -14.92 11.62
C ALA A 117 -18.64 -16.08 11.09
N SER A 118 -19.85 -15.74 10.64
CA SER A 118 -20.94 -16.63 10.19
C SER A 118 -20.61 -17.64 9.06
N LYS A 119 -19.35 -17.82 8.66
CA LYS A 119 -18.91 -18.82 7.69
C LYS A 119 -18.49 -20.11 8.40
N SER A 120 -19.49 -20.84 8.88
CA SER A 120 -19.52 -22.29 9.14
C SER A 120 -18.18 -23.03 9.08
N SER A 121 -17.45 -23.07 10.19
CA SER A 121 -16.52 -24.15 10.51
C SER A 121 -16.88 -24.67 11.89
N ALA A 122 -17.25 -25.95 11.99
CA ALA A 122 -17.40 -26.60 13.28
C ALA A 122 -16.02 -26.68 13.93
N VAL A 123 -15.71 -25.75 14.82
CA VAL A 123 -14.44 -25.74 15.57
C VAL A 123 -14.62 -26.63 16.79
N PHE A 124 -14.03 -27.82 16.75
CA PHE A 124 -13.95 -28.71 17.93
C PHE A 124 -12.93 -28.13 18.90
N ILE A 125 -13.43 -27.41 19.90
CA ILE A 125 -12.62 -26.90 21.00
C ILE A 125 -12.65 -27.95 22.12
N PRO A 126 -11.52 -28.59 22.47
CA PRO A 126 -11.46 -29.46 23.63
C PRO A 126 -11.69 -28.61 24.89
N HIS A 127 -12.89 -28.65 25.43
CA HIS A 127 -13.26 -27.92 26.65
C HIS A 127 -13.08 -28.84 27.86
N GLY A 128 -11.93 -28.69 28.52
CA GLY A 128 -11.69 -29.22 29.85
C GLY A 128 -11.01 -28.14 30.69
N PRO A 129 -11.18 -28.11 32.01
CA PRO A 129 -10.49 -27.15 32.88
C PRO A 129 -8.95 -27.19 32.74
N GLY A 130 -8.39 -28.32 32.28
CA GLY A 130 -6.97 -28.47 31.95
C GLY A 130 -6.56 -27.92 30.59
N ALA A 131 -7.50 -27.76 29.64
CA ALA A 131 -7.19 -27.40 28.26
C ALA A 131 -6.58 -26.00 28.14
N VAL A 132 -7.01 -25.04 28.96
CA VAL A 132 -6.42 -23.68 28.97
C VAL A 132 -4.98 -23.70 29.46
N ARG A 133 -4.69 -24.51 30.49
CA ARG A 133 -3.33 -24.70 31.02
C ARG A 133 -2.44 -25.44 30.01
N ASP A 134 -2.99 -26.44 29.33
CA ASP A 134 -2.27 -27.21 28.31
C ASP A 134 -1.97 -26.37 27.07
N ILE A 135 -2.92 -25.54 26.60
CA ILE A 135 -2.70 -24.58 25.51
C ILE A 135 -1.64 -23.55 25.91
N ALA A 136 -1.71 -23.00 27.13
CA ALA A 136 -0.72 -22.05 27.63
C ALA A 136 0.69 -22.66 27.74
N SER A 137 0.79 -23.95 28.11
CA SER A 137 2.06 -24.70 28.10
C SER A 137 2.59 -24.89 26.69
N GLN A 138 1.74 -25.38 25.77
CA GLN A 138 2.14 -25.68 24.39
C GLN A 138 2.61 -24.43 23.63
N ILE A 139 1.96 -23.27 23.83
CA ILE A 139 2.39 -22.00 23.24
C ILE A 139 3.76 -21.59 23.78
N ARG A 140 4.00 -21.77 25.09
CA ARG A 140 5.27 -21.41 25.74
C ARG A 140 6.42 -22.31 25.29
N ASP A 141 6.17 -23.61 25.20
CA ASP A 141 7.15 -24.60 24.76
C ASP A 141 7.48 -24.43 23.26
N GLY A 142 6.48 -24.12 22.43
CA GLY A 142 6.68 -23.81 21.01
C GLY A 142 7.53 -22.57 20.76
N LEU A 143 7.35 -21.50 21.56
CA LEU A 143 8.18 -20.29 21.49
C LEU A 143 9.62 -20.53 21.98
N LEU A 144 9.81 -21.38 22.99
CA LEU A 144 11.13 -21.76 23.49
C LEU A 144 11.90 -22.63 22.50
N GLN A 145 11.21 -23.55 21.82
CA GLN A 145 11.83 -24.41 20.80
C GLN A 145 12.18 -23.67 19.51
N ALA A 146 11.41 -22.63 19.15
CA ALA A 146 11.74 -21.74 18.04
C ALA A 146 12.98 -20.86 18.29
N ASN A 147 13.30 -20.57 19.55
CA ASN A 147 14.53 -19.85 19.94
C ASN A 147 15.76 -20.76 20.11
N ALA A 148 15.58 -22.09 20.00
CA ALA A 148 16.64 -23.08 20.11
C ALA A 148 17.14 -23.62 18.74
N GLN A 149 16.70 -22.99 17.64
CA GLN A 149 17.21 -23.21 16.28
C GLN A 149 17.87 -21.95 15.73
#